data_AF-A0A432MJR6-F1
#
_entry.id   AF-A0A432MJR6-F1
#
_cell.length_a   1.000
_cell.length_b   1.000
_cell.length_c   1.000
_cell.angle_alpha   90.00
_cell.angle_beta   90.00
_cell.angle_gamma   90.00
#
_symmetry.space_group_name_H-M   'P 1'
#
loop_
_entity.id
_entity.type
_entity.pdbx_description
1 polymer ?
#
loop_
_entity_poly.entity_id
_entity_poly.type
_entity_poly.pdbx_seq_one_letter_code
_entity_poly.pdbx_strand_id
1 'polypeptide(L)'
;MEDDDGHRRAGSETGGRGDAQSFRMGLAIERGGRVDGPIRGPNSEWIGEENVAVQRRRPRITFGPDADGDDPERAEGLVHRRSSGLDARILGKDVREEGVIPLEDAIRKMTLAVADRLSIRDRGLLREGMDADVVVFDPETIADRARYEEPHRLSVGVESVFVNGRAVVRDGKHTGEKPGKVVRGPGYREG
;
A
#
# COMPACT_ATOMS: atom_id res chain seq x y z
N MET A 1 -7.69 -51.21 -55.14
CA MET A 1 -6.42 -51.96 -55.18
C MET A 1 -5.46 -51.12 -54.38
N GLU A 2 -5.20 -51.60 -53.16
CA GLU A 2 -4.16 -51.24 -52.18
C GLU A 2 -4.29 -49.84 -51.52
N ASP A 3 -4.78 -49.72 -50.27
CA ASP A 3 -4.30 -50.19 -48.94
C ASP A 3 -3.39 -49.11 -48.30
N ASP A 4 -3.86 -48.42 -47.25
CA ASP A 4 -3.55 -48.61 -45.81
C ASP A 4 -2.34 -47.73 -45.41
N ASP A 5 -2.30 -46.86 -44.40
CA ASP A 5 -2.56 -46.94 -42.96
C ASP A 5 -2.45 -45.46 -42.47
N GLY A 6 -3.12 -44.90 -41.47
CA GLY A 6 -3.47 -45.44 -40.17
C GLY A 6 -3.59 -44.27 -39.16
N HIS A 7 -4.45 -44.47 -38.17
CA HIS A 7 -4.60 -43.71 -36.90
C HIS A 7 -5.46 -42.44 -36.79
N ARG A 8 -6.79 -42.68 -36.67
CA ARG A 8 -7.70 -42.41 -35.52
C ARG A 8 -7.39 -41.15 -34.66
N ARG A 9 -8.35 -40.29 -34.27
CA ARG A 9 -9.65 -40.57 -33.65
C ARG A 9 -10.67 -39.43 -33.85
N ALA A 10 -11.93 -39.84 -33.86
CA ALA A 10 -13.16 -39.06 -33.93
C ALA A 10 -13.74 -38.71 -32.55
N GLY A 11 -14.63 -37.70 -32.57
CA GLY A 11 -15.81 -37.53 -31.72
C GLY A 11 -15.57 -37.06 -30.28
N SER A 12 -16.48 -36.36 -29.60
CA SER A 12 -17.76 -35.71 -29.91
C SER A 12 -18.29 -35.19 -28.57
N GLU A 13 -18.89 -34.00 -28.57
CA GLU A 13 -19.96 -33.48 -27.68
C GLU A 13 -19.99 -33.84 -26.17
N THR A 14 -20.15 -32.83 -25.31
CA THR A 14 -21.38 -32.57 -24.50
C THR A 14 -21.13 -31.45 -23.48
N GLY A 15 -22.16 -30.68 -23.19
CA GLY A 15 -22.10 -29.41 -22.45
C GLY A 15 -21.88 -29.50 -20.94
N GLY A 16 -21.56 -28.35 -20.36
CA GLY A 16 -21.54 -28.10 -18.91
C GLY A 16 -21.46 -26.60 -18.63
N ARG A 17 -22.44 -26.07 -17.89
CA ARG A 17 -22.51 -24.68 -17.41
C ARG A 17 -21.47 -24.43 -16.30
N GLY A 18 -21.04 -23.18 -16.15
CA GLY A 18 -20.50 -22.62 -14.91
C GLY A 18 -18.98 -22.47 -14.85
N ASP A 19 -18.51 -21.23 -14.86
CA ASP A 19 -17.84 -20.60 -13.69
C ASP A 19 -16.78 -19.58 -14.10
N ALA A 20 -16.79 -18.48 -13.34
CA ALA A 20 -15.90 -17.35 -13.46
C ALA A 20 -14.43 -17.79 -13.41
N GLN A 21 -13.73 -17.63 -14.54
CA GLN A 21 -12.29 -17.81 -14.61
C GLN A 21 -11.59 -16.69 -13.84
N SER A 22 -11.27 -17.07 -12.61
CA SER A 22 -10.13 -16.65 -11.82
C SER A 22 -8.87 -16.47 -12.70
N PHE A 23 -8.45 -15.22 -12.87
CA PHE A 23 -7.13 -14.89 -13.40
C PHE A 23 -6.08 -15.19 -12.31
N ARG A 24 -5.43 -16.36 -12.42
CA ARG A 24 -4.17 -16.70 -11.74
C ARG A 24 -3.00 -16.17 -12.58
N MET A 25 -2.14 -15.32 -12.01
CA MET A 25 -0.84 -14.99 -12.60
C MET A 25 0.17 -16.08 -12.21
N GLY A 26 0.77 -16.72 -13.21
CA GLY A 26 1.59 -17.93 -13.10
C GLY A 26 3.02 -17.69 -12.61
N LEU A 27 3.52 -18.70 -11.90
CA LEU A 27 4.91 -18.92 -11.52
C LEU A 27 5.65 -19.54 -12.72
N ALA A 28 6.73 -18.91 -13.19
CA ALA A 28 7.64 -19.50 -14.16
C ALA A 28 8.70 -20.34 -13.43
N ILE A 29 8.73 -21.65 -13.71
CA ILE A 29 9.86 -22.53 -13.40
C ILE A 29 10.32 -23.14 -14.72
N GLU A 30 11.42 -22.63 -15.27
CA GLU A 30 12.19 -23.35 -16.29
C GLU A 30 13.14 -24.34 -15.61
N ARG A 31 13.24 -25.55 -16.18
CA ARG A 31 14.11 -26.62 -15.71
C ARG A 31 15.57 -26.25 -15.90
N GLY A 32 16.34 -26.26 -14.81
CA GLY A 32 17.79 -26.47 -14.87
C GLY A 32 18.62 -25.62 -13.91
N GLY A 33 18.74 -26.06 -12.66
CA GLY A 33 19.90 -25.76 -11.81
C GLY A 33 19.77 -24.59 -10.82
N ARG A 34 19.72 -24.96 -9.54
CA ARG A 34 19.93 -24.15 -8.33
C ARG A 34 18.84 -23.12 -7.98
N VAL A 35 18.18 -23.40 -6.87
CA VAL A 35 17.51 -22.41 -6.02
C VAL A 35 18.57 -21.74 -5.15
N ASP A 36 18.71 -20.42 -5.25
CA ASP A 36 19.39 -19.59 -4.25
C ASP A 36 18.75 -18.20 -4.21
N GLY A 37 18.25 -17.81 -3.04
CA GLY A 37 17.87 -16.43 -2.70
C GLY A 37 16.40 -16.26 -2.27
N PRO A 38 16.13 -15.42 -1.23
CA PRO A 38 14.78 -15.18 -0.73
C PRO A 38 13.92 -14.49 -1.81
N ILE A 39 12.65 -14.89 -1.90
CA ILE A 39 11.66 -14.27 -2.79
C ILE A 39 11.47 -12.81 -2.34
N ARG A 40 12.19 -11.89 -2.98
CA ARG A 40 12.02 -10.45 -2.85
C ARG A 40 10.80 -10.05 -3.68
N GLY A 41 9.78 -9.49 -3.04
CA GLY A 41 8.57 -8.99 -3.72
C GLY A 41 8.91 -7.95 -4.80
N PRO A 42 8.03 -7.71 -5.78
CA PRO A 42 8.32 -6.76 -6.86
C PRO A 42 8.41 -5.34 -6.28
N ASN A 43 9.63 -4.82 -6.15
CA ASN A 43 9.86 -3.42 -5.83
C ASN A 43 9.20 -2.54 -6.90
N SER A 44 8.71 -1.37 -6.51
CA SER A 44 8.18 -0.33 -7.41
C SER A 44 9.16 0.11 -8.51
N GLU A 45 10.43 -0.24 -8.42
CA GLU A 45 11.47 0.03 -9.42
C GLU A 45 11.32 -0.81 -10.70
N TRP A 46 10.62 -1.96 -10.63
CA TRP A 46 10.33 -2.83 -11.78
C TRP A 46 8.97 -2.55 -12.41
N ILE A 47 8.17 -1.68 -11.78
CA ILE A 47 6.84 -1.29 -12.21
C ILE A 47 6.98 0.11 -12.80
N GLY A 48 6.82 0.26 -14.12
CA GLY A 48 6.84 1.58 -14.75
C GLY A 48 5.87 2.55 -14.07
N GLU A 49 6.22 3.84 -13.98
CA GLU A 49 5.39 4.85 -13.28
C GLU A 49 3.94 4.88 -13.83
N GLU A 50 3.77 4.63 -15.13
CA GLU A 50 2.48 4.45 -15.78
C GLU A 50 1.64 3.31 -15.16
N ASN A 51 2.26 2.18 -14.83
CA ASN A 51 1.58 1.05 -14.22
C ASN A 51 1.24 1.35 -12.75
N VAL A 52 2.10 2.08 -12.04
CA VAL A 52 1.81 2.56 -10.68
C VAL A 52 0.57 3.46 -10.69
N ALA A 53 0.49 4.41 -11.62
CA ALA A 53 -0.66 5.30 -11.76
C ALA A 53 -1.96 4.54 -12.07
N VAL A 54 -1.91 3.54 -12.96
CA VAL A 54 -3.06 2.67 -13.25
C VAL A 54 -3.54 1.92 -12.00
N GLN A 55 -2.62 1.40 -11.19
CA GLN A 55 -2.98 0.67 -9.98
C GLN A 55 -3.60 1.59 -8.91
N ARG A 56 -3.07 2.81 -8.75
CA ARG A 56 -3.59 3.79 -7.78
C ARG A 56 -5.06 4.14 -8.03
N ARG A 57 -5.47 4.20 -9.31
CA ARG A 57 -6.87 4.45 -9.73
C ARG A 57 -7.82 3.29 -9.44
N ARG A 58 -7.33 2.09 -9.12
CA ARG A 58 -8.20 0.93 -8.89
C ARG A 58 -8.97 1.09 -7.57
N PRO A 59 -10.30 0.86 -7.53
CA PRO A 59 -11.12 1.14 -6.34
C PRO A 59 -10.65 0.41 -5.06
N ARG A 60 -10.13 -0.81 -5.21
CA ARG A 60 -9.77 -1.72 -4.10
C ARG A 60 -8.32 -1.61 -3.61
N ILE A 61 -7.48 -0.77 -4.24
CA ILE A 61 -6.10 -0.57 -3.80
C ILE A 61 -6.06 0.36 -2.59
N THR A 62 -5.28 -0.02 -1.59
CA THR A 62 -4.89 0.78 -0.42
C THR A 62 -3.40 1.07 -0.47
N PHE A 63 -2.94 2.08 0.27
CA PHE A 63 -1.52 2.43 0.34
C PHE A 63 -0.87 1.83 1.58
N GLY A 64 0.41 1.47 1.44
CA GLY A 64 1.23 0.95 2.52
C GLY A 64 2.70 1.18 2.19
N PRO A 65 3.51 1.67 3.14
CA PRO A 65 4.91 1.95 2.90
C PRO A 65 5.70 0.67 2.66
N ASP A 66 5.33 -0.48 3.25
CA ASP A 66 6.11 -1.72 3.12
C ASP A 66 7.59 -1.48 3.51
N ALA A 67 7.78 -0.71 4.59
CA ALA A 67 9.09 -0.32 5.07
C ALA A 67 9.18 -0.48 6.58
N ASP A 68 10.41 -0.58 7.07
CA ASP A 68 10.70 -0.64 8.49
C ASP A 68 10.42 0.72 9.16
N GLY A 69 10.00 0.66 10.43
CA GLY A 69 9.72 1.82 11.26
C GLY A 69 11.00 2.37 11.87
N ASP A 70 11.79 3.07 11.07
CA ASP A 70 13.03 3.69 11.52
C ASP A 70 12.78 5.06 12.13
N ASP A 71 13.41 5.35 13.27
CA ASP A 71 13.43 6.68 13.87
C ASP A 71 14.35 7.58 13.03
N PRO A 72 13.83 8.58 12.31
CA PRO A 72 14.63 9.41 11.41
C PRO A 72 15.72 10.21 12.13
N GLU A 73 15.63 10.40 13.45
CA GLU A 73 16.68 11.04 14.25
C GLU A 73 17.80 10.08 14.68
N ARG A 74 17.57 8.76 14.63
CA ARG A 74 18.50 7.73 15.11
C ARG A 74 18.92 6.72 14.05
N ALA A 75 18.23 6.69 12.92
CA ALA A 75 18.46 5.73 11.86
C ALA A 75 19.84 5.97 11.23
N GLU A 76 20.61 4.90 11.10
CA GLU A 76 21.89 4.89 10.39
C GLU A 76 21.78 3.97 9.18
N GLY A 77 22.33 4.38 8.04
CA GLY A 77 22.36 3.59 6.81
C GLY A 77 21.25 3.91 5.80
N LEU A 78 21.17 3.12 4.73
CA LEU A 78 20.22 3.35 3.65
C LEU A 78 18.83 2.88 4.07
N VAL A 79 17.91 3.82 4.29
CA VAL A 79 16.48 3.54 4.43
C VAL A 79 15.76 3.79 3.11
N HIS A 80 14.81 2.93 2.77
CA HIS A 80 14.05 3.11 1.53
C HIS A 80 13.20 4.38 1.63
N ARG A 81 13.18 5.23 0.59
CA ARG A 81 12.46 6.54 0.58
C ARG A 81 10.99 6.47 1.05
N ARG A 82 10.36 5.32 0.82
CA ARG A 82 8.96 5.04 1.19
C ARG A 82 8.73 4.94 2.71
N SER A 83 9.78 4.79 3.52
CA SER A 83 9.68 4.69 4.98
C SER A 83 9.05 5.93 5.62
N SER A 84 9.38 7.13 5.13
CA SER A 84 8.96 8.41 5.75
C SER A 84 8.22 9.35 4.79
N GLY A 85 8.11 8.99 3.51
CA GLY A 85 7.65 9.88 2.44
C GLY A 85 6.46 9.42 1.60
N LEU A 86 5.97 8.18 1.76
CA LEU A 86 4.93 7.65 0.84
C LEU A 86 3.68 8.53 0.80
N ASP A 87 3.13 8.86 1.97
CA ASP A 87 1.88 9.58 2.08
C ASP A 87 1.99 11.01 1.53
N ALA A 88 3.09 11.69 1.87
CA ALA A 88 3.37 13.03 1.36
C ALA A 88 3.64 13.03 -0.15
N ARG A 89 4.26 11.98 -0.70
CA ARG A 89 4.44 11.80 -2.14
C ARG A 89 3.11 11.58 -2.84
N ILE A 90 2.21 10.79 -2.28
CA ILE A 90 0.89 10.56 -2.88
C ILE A 90 0.09 11.87 -2.91
N LEU A 91 0.04 12.59 -1.79
CA LEU A 91 -0.71 13.85 -1.71
C LEU A 91 -0.08 14.97 -2.55
N GLY A 92 1.25 15.09 -2.57
CA GLY A 92 1.94 16.12 -3.34
C GLY A 92 2.04 15.81 -4.84
N LYS A 93 2.60 14.65 -5.19
CA LYS A 93 2.83 14.27 -6.59
C LYS A 93 1.55 13.74 -7.24
N ASP A 94 0.96 12.70 -6.68
CA ASP A 94 -0.12 11.98 -7.40
C ASP A 94 -1.44 12.74 -7.39
N VAL A 95 -1.76 13.44 -6.30
CA VAL A 95 -3.01 14.21 -6.17
C VAL A 95 -2.82 15.62 -6.74
N ARG A 96 -1.92 16.43 -6.16
CA ARG A 96 -1.78 17.85 -6.53
C ARG A 96 -1.12 18.05 -7.90
N GLU A 97 0.04 17.44 -8.15
CA GLU A 97 0.83 17.71 -9.37
C GLU A 97 0.31 16.96 -10.61
N GLU A 98 0.01 15.67 -10.48
CA GLU A 98 -0.31 14.80 -11.62
C GLU A 98 -1.82 14.50 -11.76
N GLY A 99 -2.63 14.77 -10.73
CA GLY A 99 -4.08 14.53 -10.76
C GLY A 99 -4.46 13.06 -11.05
N VAL A 100 -3.63 12.11 -10.64
CA VAL A 100 -3.82 10.68 -10.88
C VAL A 100 -5.05 10.15 -10.16
N ILE A 101 -5.30 10.65 -8.95
CA ILE A 101 -6.45 10.33 -8.10
C ILE A 101 -6.95 11.58 -7.38
N PRO A 102 -8.28 11.71 -7.11
CA PRO A 102 -8.80 12.79 -6.27
C PRO A 102 -8.28 12.71 -4.84
N LEU A 103 -8.19 13.87 -4.17
CA LEU A 103 -7.72 13.97 -2.78
C LEU A 103 -8.55 13.08 -1.84
N GLU A 104 -9.86 13.12 -1.96
CA GLU A 104 -10.78 12.38 -1.10
C GLU A 104 -10.60 10.87 -1.26
N ASP A 105 -10.35 10.40 -2.49
CA ASP A 105 -10.10 8.99 -2.74
C ASP A 105 -8.71 8.57 -2.23
N ALA A 106 -7.69 9.44 -2.34
CA ALA A 106 -6.38 9.21 -1.72
C ALA A 106 -6.51 9.08 -0.20
N ILE A 107 -7.18 10.02 0.46
CA ILE A 107 -7.42 9.98 1.92
C ILE A 107 -8.18 8.72 2.30
N ARG A 108 -9.27 8.37 1.59
CA ARG A 108 -10.03 7.14 1.85
C ARG A 108 -9.16 5.88 1.76
N LYS A 109 -8.25 5.81 0.78
CA LYS A 109 -7.32 4.68 0.56
C LYS A 109 -6.23 4.54 1.63
N MET A 110 -5.94 5.61 2.36
CA MET A 110 -4.95 5.67 3.45
C MET A 110 -5.60 5.48 4.83
N THR A 111 -6.91 5.73 4.94
CA THR A 111 -7.65 5.76 6.21
C THR A 111 -8.73 4.67 6.26
N LEU A 112 -9.97 5.00 5.91
CA LEU A 112 -11.13 4.12 6.01
C LEU A 112 -10.94 2.78 5.31
N ALA A 113 -10.39 2.77 4.08
CA ALA A 113 -10.23 1.53 3.34
C ALA A 113 -9.24 0.56 4.00
N VAL A 114 -8.23 1.09 4.69
CA VAL A 114 -7.28 0.30 5.48
C VAL A 114 -7.95 -0.21 6.75
N ALA A 115 -8.63 0.68 7.49
CA ALA A 115 -9.34 0.33 8.72
C ALA A 115 -10.39 -0.77 8.49
N ASP A 116 -11.20 -0.63 7.43
CA ASP A 116 -12.22 -1.61 7.05
C ASP A 116 -11.61 -2.98 6.71
N ARG A 117 -10.53 -2.99 5.91
CA ARG A 117 -9.82 -4.22 5.52
C ARG A 117 -9.19 -4.95 6.71
N LEU A 118 -8.77 -4.20 7.74
CA LEU A 118 -8.21 -4.73 8.99
C LEU A 118 -9.26 -4.95 10.09
N SER A 119 -10.54 -4.69 9.81
CA SER A 119 -11.64 -4.76 10.78
C SER A 119 -11.46 -3.86 12.01
N ILE A 120 -10.81 -2.72 11.85
CA ILE A 120 -10.65 -1.67 12.87
C ILE A 120 -11.88 -0.76 12.78
N ARG A 121 -12.74 -0.77 13.80
CA ARG A 121 -14.09 -0.18 13.74
C ARG A 121 -14.20 1.23 14.30
N ASP A 122 -13.24 1.62 15.11
CA ASP A 122 -13.20 2.87 15.87
C ASP A 122 -12.23 3.91 15.27
N ARG A 123 -11.67 3.65 14.08
CA ARG A 123 -10.65 4.51 13.42
C ARG A 123 -10.89 4.63 11.92
N GLY A 124 -10.18 5.58 11.29
CA GLY A 124 -10.14 5.77 9.83
C GLY A 124 -11.22 6.70 9.28
N LEU A 125 -12.03 7.32 10.14
CA LEU A 125 -13.06 8.29 9.79
C LEU A 125 -13.10 9.42 10.82
N LEU A 126 -13.37 10.64 10.35
CA LEU A 126 -13.68 11.76 11.23
C LEU A 126 -15.19 11.74 11.53
N ARG A 127 -15.55 11.17 12.68
CA ARG A 127 -16.93 11.02 13.14
C ARG A 127 -16.98 10.99 14.66
N GLU A 128 -18.05 11.52 15.24
CA GLU A 128 -18.31 11.40 16.67
C GLU A 128 -18.28 9.93 17.13
N GLY A 129 -17.67 9.69 18.29
CA GLY A 129 -17.51 8.35 18.87
C GLY A 129 -16.31 7.54 18.36
N MET A 130 -15.52 8.06 17.41
CA MET A 130 -14.28 7.44 16.94
C MET A 130 -13.05 7.97 17.68
N ASP A 131 -11.97 7.19 17.66
CA ASP A 131 -10.67 7.63 18.18
C ASP A 131 -10.18 8.84 17.37
N ALA A 132 -9.70 9.86 18.08
CA ALA A 132 -9.24 11.12 17.49
C ALA A 132 -7.82 10.99 16.91
N ASP A 133 -7.68 10.18 15.87
CA ASP A 133 -6.51 10.09 15.02
C ASP A 133 -6.66 11.07 13.85
N VAL A 134 -5.97 12.21 13.91
CA VAL A 134 -6.19 13.33 12.99
C VAL A 134 -4.86 13.86 12.48
N VAL A 135 -4.78 14.13 11.18
CA VAL A 135 -3.64 14.79 10.55
C VAL A 135 -4.12 16.11 9.96
N VAL A 136 -3.43 17.20 10.30
CA VAL A 136 -3.61 18.53 9.70
C VAL A 136 -2.41 18.78 8.81
N PHE A 137 -2.67 19.01 7.52
CA PHE A 137 -1.64 19.26 6.53
C PHE A 137 -2.12 20.31 5.53
N ASP A 138 -1.16 21.00 4.92
CA ASP A 138 -1.39 21.96 3.86
C ASP A 138 -1.32 21.25 2.49
N PRO A 139 -2.43 21.17 1.73
CA PRO A 139 -2.46 20.50 0.44
C PRO A 139 -1.53 21.15 -0.60
N GLU A 140 -1.24 22.44 -0.46
CA GLU A 140 -0.38 23.16 -1.41
C GLU A 140 1.11 22.89 -1.18
N THR A 141 1.51 22.53 0.05
CA THR A 141 2.92 22.37 0.42
C THR A 141 3.31 20.95 0.81
N ILE A 142 2.36 20.04 1.02
CA ILE A 142 2.64 18.63 1.34
C ILE A 142 3.53 17.98 0.28
N ALA A 143 4.69 17.46 0.71
CA ALA A 143 5.66 16.85 -0.17
C ALA A 143 6.65 15.94 0.56
N ASP A 144 7.02 14.84 -0.11
CA ASP A 144 8.18 14.03 0.24
C ASP A 144 9.48 14.77 -0.10
N ARG A 145 10.47 14.71 0.80
CA ARG A 145 11.80 15.31 0.60
C ARG A 145 12.93 14.30 0.62
N ALA A 146 12.66 13.04 0.93
CA ALA A 146 13.69 12.01 0.99
C ALA A 146 14.31 11.82 -0.40
N ARG A 147 15.65 11.80 -0.45
CA ARG A 147 16.45 11.54 -1.66
C ARG A 147 17.23 10.25 -1.48
N TYR A 148 17.81 9.72 -2.56
CA TYR A 148 18.61 8.50 -2.44
C TYR A 148 19.85 8.74 -1.57
N GLU A 149 20.45 9.91 -1.73
CA GLU A 149 21.63 10.38 -1.01
C GLU A 149 21.29 10.85 0.41
N GLU A 150 20.04 11.25 0.65
CA GLU A 150 19.56 11.81 1.91
C GLU A 150 18.19 11.21 2.26
N PRO A 151 18.15 9.91 2.65
CA PRO A 151 16.90 9.17 2.79
C PRO A 151 16.12 9.53 4.06
N HIS A 152 16.77 10.15 5.06
CA HIS A 152 16.15 10.52 6.34
C HIS A 152 15.48 11.90 6.35
N ARG A 153 15.42 12.60 5.21
CA ARG A 153 14.75 13.91 5.15
C ARG A 153 13.26 13.74 5.40
N LEU A 154 12.75 14.43 6.41
CA LEU A 154 11.34 14.45 6.74
C LEU A 154 10.51 15.12 5.65
N SER A 155 9.32 14.57 5.44
CA SER A 155 8.26 15.21 4.66
C SER A 155 7.92 16.58 5.23
N VAL A 156 7.37 17.46 4.38
CA VAL A 156 6.89 18.80 4.77
C VAL A 156 5.41 18.99 4.48
N GLY A 157 4.83 20.05 5.01
CA GLY A 157 3.41 20.39 4.84
C GLY A 157 2.49 19.73 5.86
N VAL A 158 2.99 18.86 6.74
CA VAL A 158 2.25 18.37 7.91
C VAL A 158 2.43 19.35 9.07
N GLU A 159 1.32 19.93 9.53
CA GLU A 159 1.32 20.92 10.62
C GLU A 159 1.20 20.25 11.98
N SER A 160 0.18 19.39 12.12
CA SER A 160 -0.16 18.74 13.39
C SER A 160 -0.65 17.32 13.18
N VAL A 161 -0.30 16.43 14.11
CA VAL A 161 -0.78 15.05 14.14
C VAL A 161 -1.27 14.75 15.54
N PHE A 162 -2.47 14.18 15.62
CA PHE A 162 -3.11 13.74 16.84
C PHE A 162 -3.30 12.22 16.77
N VAL A 163 -2.97 11.54 17.87
CA VAL A 163 -3.23 10.11 18.03
C VAL A 163 -4.01 9.95 19.33
N ASN A 164 -5.18 9.32 19.26
CA ASN A 164 -6.10 9.22 20.40
C ASN A 164 -6.36 10.57 21.09
N GLY A 165 -6.44 11.66 20.31
CA GLY A 165 -6.71 13.02 20.78
C GLY A 165 -5.52 13.76 21.40
N ARG A 166 -4.33 13.14 21.48
CA ARG A 166 -3.11 13.82 21.95
C ARG A 166 -2.23 14.22 20.77
N ALA A 167 -1.75 15.46 20.79
CA ALA A 167 -0.83 15.95 19.77
C ALA A 167 0.53 15.25 19.89
N VAL A 168 0.87 14.45 18.88
CA VAL A 168 2.18 13.79 18.73
C VAL A 168 3.12 14.59 17.82
N VAL A 169 2.55 15.40 16.92
CA VAL A 169 3.25 16.44 16.17
C VAL A 169 2.49 17.75 16.35
N ARG A 170 3.22 18.84 16.61
CA ARG A 170 2.69 20.20 16.68
C ARG A 170 3.69 21.16 16.06
N ASP A 171 3.22 22.07 15.23
CA ASP A 171 4.05 23.03 14.48
C ASP A 171 5.19 22.34 13.72
N GLY A 172 4.90 21.18 13.13
CA GLY A 172 5.86 20.35 12.39
C GLY A 172 6.91 19.64 13.25
N LYS A 173 6.79 19.65 14.58
CA LYS A 173 7.75 19.02 15.52
C LYS A 173 7.11 17.92 16.36
N HIS A 174 7.83 16.82 16.58
CA HIS A 174 7.37 15.75 17.45
C HIS A 174 7.31 16.23 18.91
N THR A 175 6.23 15.92 19.63
CA THR A 175 6.00 16.42 21.00
C THR A 175 6.59 15.51 22.08
N GLY A 176 6.91 14.27 21.74
CA GLY A 176 7.36 13.23 22.67
C GLY A 176 6.23 12.38 23.25
N GLU A 177 4.97 12.78 23.05
CA GLU A 177 3.80 12.00 23.45
C GLU A 177 3.75 10.67 22.70
N LYS A 178 3.42 9.58 23.41
CA LYS A 178 3.26 8.24 22.84
C LYS A 178 1.90 7.64 23.21
N PRO A 179 0.78 8.26 22.79
CA PRO A 179 -0.56 7.87 23.20
C PRO A 179 -1.09 6.63 22.48
N GLY A 180 -0.25 5.92 21.71
CA GLY A 180 -0.62 4.75 20.92
C GLY A 180 -1.22 3.65 21.80
N LYS A 181 -2.21 2.95 21.24
CA LYS A 181 -2.89 1.82 21.88
C LYS A 181 -2.73 0.58 21.01
N VAL A 182 -2.67 -0.58 21.65
CA VAL A 182 -2.70 -1.86 20.93
C VAL A 182 -4.07 -2.00 20.26
N VAL A 183 -4.09 -2.11 18.93
CA VAL A 183 -5.31 -2.41 18.18
C VAL A 183 -5.54 -3.93 18.21
N ARG A 184 -6.72 -4.33 18.65
CA ARG A 184 -7.07 -5.75 18.81
C ARG A 184 -8.02 -6.16 17.70
N GLY A 185 -7.63 -7.19 16.96
CA GLY A 185 -8.45 -7.73 15.88
C GLY A 185 -9.66 -8.53 16.40
N PRO A 186 -10.60 -8.90 15.51
CA PRO A 186 -11.84 -9.60 15.87
C PRO A 186 -11.62 -10.99 16.49
N GLY A 187 -10.43 -11.58 16.33
CA GLY A 187 -10.05 -12.84 16.97
C GLY A 187 -9.52 -12.70 18.40
N TYR A 188 -9.37 -11.48 18.92
CA TYR A 188 -8.88 -11.26 20.26
C TYR A 188 -9.94 -11.66 21.30
N ARG A 189 -9.53 -12.41 22.33
CA ARG A 189 -10.34 -12.76 23.49
C ARG A 189 -9.64 -12.21 24.73
N GLU A 190 -10.38 -11.49 25.56
CA GLU A 190 -9.93 -11.21 26.93
C GLU A 190 -9.96 -12.53 27.70
N GLY A 191 -8.86 -12.82 28.41
CA GLY A 191 -8.69 -14.02 29.23
C GLY A 191 -9.35 -13.89 30.59
#